data_AF-A0A953RA25-F1
#
_entry.id   AF-A0A953RA25-F1
#
_cell.length_a   1.000
_cell.length_b   1.000
_cell.length_c   1.000
_cell.angle_alpha   90.00
_cell.angle_beta   90.00
_cell.angle_gamma   90.00
#
_symmetry.space_group_name_H-M   'P 1'
#
loop_
_entity.id
_entity.type
_entity.pdbx_description
1 polymer ?
#
loop_
_entity_poly.entity_id
_entity_poly.type
_entity_poly.pdbx_seq_one_letter_code
_entity_poly.pdbx_strand_id
1 'polypeptide(L)'
;MARPKVKIDVGELEKLATLQCTDEEIALFLGISVRTLQRRLHVAKFREAVDGARAKGRVSVRRALFRMANNNNVAAAIFLSKNLLGYRDVVNTEHTGLAGGPIQIATKPDLTQLTDEELKQLRAIADKTKPRGRD
;
A
#
# COMPACT_ATOMS: atom_id res chain seq x y z
N MET A 1 -28.62 -6.33 34.00
CA MET A 1 -28.24 -7.70 33.61
C MET A 1 -27.29 -7.65 32.41
N ALA A 2 -26.21 -8.43 32.41
CA ALA A 2 -25.29 -8.47 31.27
C ALA A 2 -25.91 -9.26 30.10
N ARG A 3 -25.90 -8.68 28.88
CA ARG A 3 -26.39 -9.37 27.68
C ARG A 3 -25.55 -10.64 27.43
N PRO A 4 -26.19 -11.80 27.16
CA PRO A 4 -25.48 -13.03 26.83
C PRO A 4 -24.49 -12.84 25.67
N LYS A 5 -23.32 -13.45 25.84
CA LYS A 5 -22.19 -13.41 24.91
C LYS A 5 -22.51 -14.33 23.71
N VAL A 6 -22.61 -13.78 22.49
CA VAL A 6 -22.91 -14.55 21.26
C VAL A 6 -21.90 -15.66 21.00
N LYS A 7 -22.34 -16.91 20.89
CA LYS A 7 -21.45 -18.04 20.60
C LYS A 7 -20.98 -17.94 19.15
N ILE A 8 -19.67 -17.87 18.93
CA ILE A 8 -19.05 -17.88 17.60
C ILE A 8 -18.40 -19.25 17.43
N ASP A 9 -18.71 -19.91 16.32
CA ASP A 9 -17.99 -21.10 15.90
C ASP A 9 -16.60 -20.68 15.39
N VAL A 10 -15.55 -21.14 16.08
CA VAL A 10 -14.17 -20.81 15.73
C VAL A 10 -13.77 -21.47 14.41
N GLY A 11 -14.29 -22.65 14.10
CA GLY A 11 -14.00 -23.34 12.85
C GLY A 11 -14.58 -22.61 11.64
N GLU A 12 -15.80 -22.06 11.74
CA GLU A 12 -16.35 -21.20 10.68
C GLU A 12 -15.56 -19.90 10.54
N LEU A 13 -15.22 -19.27 11.66
CA LEU A 13 -14.39 -18.07 11.67
C LEU A 13 -13.04 -18.30 10.97
N GLU A 14 -12.36 -19.41 11.26
CA GLU A 14 -11.09 -19.77 10.63
C GLU A 14 -11.24 -20.04 9.12
N LYS A 15 -12.32 -20.71 8.70
CA LYS A 15 -12.58 -20.95 7.28
C LYS A 15 -12.71 -19.63 6.51
N LEU A 16 -13.54 -18.71 7.01
CA LEU A 16 -13.74 -17.40 6.38
C LEU A 16 -12.46 -16.55 6.40
N ALA A 17 -11.73 -16.54 7.53
CA ALA A 17 -10.45 -15.84 7.62
C ALA A 17 -9.39 -16.42 6.66
N THR A 18 -9.41 -17.74 6.41
CA THR A 18 -8.54 -18.39 5.41
C THR A 18 -8.86 -17.92 4.00
N LEU A 19 -10.14 -17.67 3.69
CA LEU A 19 -10.60 -17.07 2.43
C LEU A 19 -10.24 -15.57 2.31
N GLN A 20 -9.58 -14.99 3.31
CA GLN A 20 -9.24 -13.56 3.39
C GLN A 20 -10.47 -12.64 3.45
N CYS A 21 -11.61 -13.15 3.90
CA CYS A 21 -12.79 -12.30 4.09
C CYS A 21 -12.50 -11.11 5.02
N THR A 22 -13.18 -9.99 4.77
CA THR A 22 -13.14 -8.83 5.67
C THR A 22 -13.95 -9.10 6.95
N ASP A 23 -13.76 -8.27 7.97
CA ASP A 23 -14.52 -8.41 9.21
C ASP A 23 -16.02 -8.14 8.96
N GLU A 24 -16.37 -7.31 7.98
CA GLU A 24 -17.74 -7.08 7.54
C GLU A 24 -18.37 -8.35 6.95
N GLU A 25 -17.66 -9.01 6.02
CA GLU A 25 -18.12 -10.25 5.39
C GLU A 25 -18.27 -11.38 6.42
N ILE A 26 -17.29 -11.51 7.32
CA ILE A 26 -17.34 -12.49 8.41
C ILE A 26 -18.53 -12.21 9.33
N ALA A 27 -18.74 -10.96 9.73
CA ALA A 27 -19.83 -10.58 10.62
C ALA A 27 -21.20 -10.85 9.97
N LEU A 28 -21.34 -10.49 8.69
CA LEU A 28 -22.55 -10.76 7.91
C LEU A 28 -22.83 -12.27 7.84
N PHE A 29 -21.82 -13.08 7.52
CA PHE A 29 -21.96 -14.54 7.46
C PHE A 29 -22.39 -15.14 8.80
N LEU A 30 -21.79 -14.67 9.90
CA LEU A 30 -22.11 -15.15 11.25
C LEU A 30 -23.41 -14.57 11.84
N GLY A 31 -24.11 -13.69 11.11
CA GLY A 31 -25.35 -13.05 11.58
C GLY A 31 -25.14 -12.12 12.78
N ILE A 32 -23.95 -11.51 12.91
CA ILE A 32 -23.62 -10.59 14.00
C ILE A 32 -23.21 -9.23 13.47
N SER A 33 -23.24 -8.20 14.33
CA SER A 33 -22.68 -6.91 13.96
C SER A 33 -21.15 -6.95 13.93
N VAL A 34 -20.54 -6.17 13.04
CA VAL A 34 -19.07 -6.00 12.95
C VAL A 34 -18.48 -5.61 14.30
N ARG A 35 -19.14 -4.70 15.02
CA ARG A 35 -18.74 -4.30 16.40
C ARG A 35 -18.71 -5.49 17.37
N THR A 36 -19.62 -6.45 17.23
CA THR A 36 -19.63 -7.66 18.05
C THR A 36 -18.45 -8.55 17.70
N LEU A 37 -18.16 -8.75 16.41
CA LEU A 37 -16.99 -9.49 15.94
C LEU A 37 -15.69 -8.85 16.44
N GLN A 38 -15.48 -7.56 16.22
CA GLN A 38 -14.28 -6.84 16.66
C GLN A 38 -14.05 -6.98 18.17
N ARG A 39 -15.12 -6.86 18.97
CA ARG A 39 -15.02 -7.07 20.41
C ARG A 39 -14.57 -8.50 20.76
N ARG A 40 -14.99 -9.49 19.98
CA ARG A 40 -14.56 -10.89 20.16
C ARG A 40 -13.12 -11.11 19.74
N LEU A 41 -12.65 -10.41 18.71
CA LEU A 41 -11.26 -10.43 18.27
C LEU A 41 -10.27 -9.79 19.25
N HIS A 42 -10.72 -9.12 20.31
CA HIS A 42 -9.85 -8.73 21.43
C HIS A 42 -9.50 -9.89 22.37
N VAL A 43 -10.22 -11.01 22.29
CA VAL A 43 -9.90 -12.20 23.07
C VAL A 43 -8.87 -13.03 22.29
N ALA A 44 -7.74 -13.32 22.93
CA ALA A 44 -6.57 -13.98 22.33
C ALA A 44 -6.93 -15.19 21.46
N LYS A 45 -7.76 -16.10 21.97
CA LYS A 45 -8.22 -17.29 21.23
C LYS A 45 -8.80 -16.97 19.85
N PHE A 46 -9.67 -15.96 19.72
CA PHE A 46 -10.27 -15.62 18.43
C PHE A 46 -9.28 -14.86 17.56
N ARG A 47 -8.45 -14.01 18.17
CA ARG A 47 -7.43 -13.26 17.44
C ARG A 47 -6.41 -14.18 16.79
N GLU A 48 -5.85 -15.11 17.55
CA GLU A 48 -4.86 -16.08 17.09
C GLU A 48 -5.44 -17.00 16.01
N ALA A 49 -6.69 -17.45 16.18
CA ALA A 49 -7.40 -18.23 15.17
C ALA A 49 -7.50 -17.47 13.83
N VAL A 50 -7.93 -16.20 13.87
CA VAL A 50 -8.05 -15.36 12.67
C VAL A 50 -6.69 -15.05 12.06
N ASP A 51 -5.70 -14.65 12.86
CA ASP A 51 -4.37 -14.30 12.35
C ASP A 51 -3.67 -15.51 11.73
N GLY A 52 -3.78 -16.68 12.37
CA GLY A 52 -3.28 -17.96 11.85
C GLY A 52 -3.99 -18.39 10.58
N ALA A 53 -5.32 -18.29 10.54
CA ALA A 53 -6.11 -18.58 9.34
C ALA A 53 -5.77 -17.63 8.18
N ARG A 54 -5.65 -16.33 8.45
CA ARG A 54 -5.23 -15.34 7.43
C ARG A 54 -3.83 -15.66 6.90
N ALA A 55 -2.89 -16.08 7.76
CA ALA A 55 -1.57 -16.54 7.33
C ALA A 55 -1.64 -17.78 6.42
N LYS A 56 -2.47 -18.78 6.78
CA LYS A 56 -2.71 -19.96 5.93
C LYS A 56 -3.28 -19.57 4.56
N GLY A 57 -4.24 -18.65 4.52
CA GLY A 57 -4.80 -18.11 3.28
C GLY A 57 -3.75 -17.48 2.37
N ARG A 58 -2.87 -16.63 2.91
CA ARG A 58 -1.74 -16.06 2.16
C ARG A 58 -0.79 -17.13 1.61
N VAL A 59 -0.55 -18.22 2.34
CA VAL A 59 0.23 -19.35 1.84
C VAL A 59 -0.48 -20.03 0.65
N SER A 60 -1.80 -20.21 0.73
CA SER A 60 -2.59 -20.75 -0.38
C SER A 60 -2.52 -19.88 -1.64
N VAL A 61 -2.53 -18.54 -1.49
CA VAL A 61 -2.31 -17.62 -2.61
C VAL A 61 -0.93 -17.85 -3.24
N ARG A 62 0.15 -17.92 -2.46
CA ARG A 62 1.50 -18.23 -3.01
C ARG A 62 1.51 -19.53 -3.80
N ARG A 63 0.89 -20.59 -3.27
CA ARG A 63 0.80 -21.88 -3.99
C ARG A 63 0.05 -21.74 -5.30
N ALA A 64 -1.04 -20.96 -5.33
CA ALA A 64 -1.77 -20.69 -6.55
C ALA A 64 -0.90 -19.96 -7.57
N LEU A 65 -0.16 -18.92 -7.16
CA LEU A 65 0.77 -18.20 -8.03
C LEU A 65 1.82 -19.14 -8.66
N PHE A 66 2.43 -20.03 -7.87
CA PHE A 66 3.37 -21.04 -8.39
C PHE A 66 2.74 -21.96 -9.45
N ARG A 67 1.47 -22.36 -9.26
CA ARG A 67 0.75 -23.16 -10.25
C ARG A 67 0.42 -22.36 -11.51
N MET A 68 0.11 -21.07 -11.37
CA MET A 68 -0.32 -20.20 -12.47
C MET A 68 0.81 -19.74 -13.38
N ALA A 69 2.07 -19.85 -12.93
CA ALA A 69 3.26 -19.43 -13.69
C ALA A 69 3.35 -20.04 -15.11
N ASN A 70 2.61 -21.12 -15.39
CA ASN A 70 2.74 -21.87 -16.64
C ASN A 70 1.57 -21.73 -17.65
N ASN A 71 0.42 -21.09 -17.33
CA ASN A 71 -0.67 -20.71 -18.29
C ASN A 71 -2.01 -20.41 -17.58
N ASN A 72 -2.09 -19.42 -16.68
CA ASN A 72 -3.37 -19.08 -16.04
C ASN A 72 -3.54 -17.56 -15.89
N ASN A 73 -4.75 -17.08 -15.56
CA ASN A 73 -5.12 -15.66 -15.53
C ASN A 73 -4.11 -14.76 -14.75
N VAL A 74 -3.15 -14.19 -15.47
CA VAL A 74 -2.01 -13.43 -14.92
C VAL A 74 -2.48 -12.18 -14.18
N ALA A 75 -3.55 -11.52 -14.66
CA ALA A 75 -4.06 -10.31 -14.03
C ALA A 75 -4.60 -10.58 -12.61
N ALA A 76 -5.37 -11.65 -12.43
CA ALA A 76 -5.87 -12.05 -11.12
C ALA A 76 -4.73 -12.42 -10.16
N ALA A 77 -3.70 -13.10 -10.67
CA ALA A 77 -2.49 -13.45 -9.90
C ALA A 77 -1.75 -12.21 -9.39
N ILE A 78 -1.50 -11.22 -10.27
CA ILE A 78 -0.83 -9.96 -9.91
C ILE A 78 -1.66 -9.23 -8.84
N PHE A 79 -2.96 -9.08 -9.05
CA PHE A 79 -3.84 -8.39 -8.11
C PHE A 79 -3.79 -9.01 -6.70
N LEU A 80 -3.93 -10.33 -6.60
CA LEU A 80 -3.88 -11.03 -5.31
C LEU A 80 -2.50 -10.98 -4.67
N SER A 81 -1.41 -11.08 -5.46
CA SER A 81 -0.06 -10.99 -4.93
C SER A 81 0.26 -9.63 -4.31
N LYS A 82 -0.21 -8.53 -4.93
CA LYS A 82 -0.01 -7.17 -4.41
C LYS A 82 -0.83 -6.95 -3.15
N ASN A 83 -2.12 -7.28 -3.18
CA ASN A 83 -3.04 -6.98 -2.09
C ASN A 83 -2.88 -7.90 -0.86
N LEU A 84 -2.62 -9.20 -1.06
CA LEU A 84 -2.59 -10.17 0.05
C LEU A 84 -1.18 -10.57 0.48
N LEU A 85 -0.19 -10.51 -0.41
CA LEU A 85 1.19 -10.89 -0.10
C LEU A 85 2.12 -9.69 0.08
N GLY A 86 1.65 -8.48 -0.22
CA GLY A 86 2.43 -7.26 -0.11
C GLY A 86 3.52 -7.11 -1.16
N TYR A 87 3.41 -7.82 -2.29
CA TYR A 87 4.37 -7.67 -3.39
C TYR A 87 4.27 -6.26 -3.96
N ARG A 88 5.42 -5.67 -4.27
CA ARG A 88 5.52 -4.32 -4.83
C ARG A 88 6.44 -4.36 -6.03
N ASP A 89 6.07 -3.58 -7.04
CA ASP A 89 6.96 -3.33 -8.16
C ASP A 89 8.02 -2.34 -7.69
N VAL A 90 9.28 -2.63 -7.96
CA VAL A 90 10.38 -1.69 -7.73
C VAL A 90 10.64 -1.00 -9.06
N VAL A 91 10.39 0.30 -9.11
CA VAL A 91 10.61 1.12 -10.31
C VAL A 91 11.69 2.14 -9.98
N ASN A 92 12.79 2.10 -10.74
CA ASN A 92 13.79 3.16 -10.73
C ASN A 92 13.52 4.07 -11.92
N THR A 93 13.14 5.32 -11.66
CA THR A 93 12.78 6.28 -12.71
C THR A 93 13.85 7.37 -12.78
N GLU A 94 14.53 7.43 -13.91
CA GLU A 94 15.45 8.52 -14.24
C GLU A 94 14.75 9.50 -15.18
N HIS A 95 14.68 10.77 -14.77
CA HIS A 95 14.08 11.83 -15.57
C HIS A 95 15.17 12.68 -16.20
N THR A 96 15.14 12.77 -17.53
CA THR A 96 15.99 13.67 -18.31
C THR A 96 15.15 14.53 -19.24
N GLY A 97 15.69 15.68 -19.61
CA GLY A 97 15.15 16.53 -20.66
C GLY A 97 15.47 16.01 -22.05
N LEU A 98 15.17 16.83 -23.06
CA LEU A 98 15.39 16.49 -24.45
C LEU A 98 16.86 16.06 -24.68
N ALA A 99 17.05 14.94 -25.38
CA ALA A 99 18.36 14.37 -25.69
C ALA A 99 19.26 14.09 -24.45
N GLY A 100 18.66 13.76 -23.30
CA GLY A 100 19.42 13.48 -22.07
C GLY A 100 19.90 14.74 -21.34
N GLY A 101 19.52 15.93 -21.80
CA GLY A 101 19.86 17.20 -21.17
C GLY A 101 19.03 17.49 -19.91
N PRO A 102 19.19 18.67 -19.30
CA PRO A 102 18.38 19.11 -18.17
C PRO A 102 16.89 19.25 -18.53
N ILE A 103 16.01 18.95 -17.58
CA ILE A 103 14.56 19.17 -17.71
C ILE A 103 14.32 20.67 -17.90
N GLN A 104 13.67 21.05 -19.00
CA GLN A 104 13.35 22.43 -19.31
C GLN A 104 12.08 22.83 -18.56
N ILE A 105 12.12 23.96 -17.85
CA ILE A 105 10.94 24.55 -17.20
C ILE A 105 10.36 25.60 -18.16
N ALA A 106 9.05 25.57 -18.39
CA ALA A 106 8.36 26.33 -19.44
C ALA A 106 8.52 27.86 -19.33
N THR A 107 8.71 28.37 -18.12
CA THR A 107 8.81 29.81 -17.87
C THR A 107 10.23 30.15 -17.47
N LYS A 108 11.02 30.66 -18.42
CA LYS A 108 12.19 31.45 -18.06
C LYS A 108 11.68 32.70 -17.35
N PRO A 109 12.18 33.06 -16.16
CA PRO A 109 11.83 34.33 -15.55
C PRO A 109 12.15 35.46 -16.53
N ASP A 110 11.17 36.32 -16.79
CA ASP A 110 11.43 37.56 -17.51
C ASP A 110 12.17 38.51 -16.55
N LEU A 111 13.47 38.67 -16.79
CA LEU A 111 14.33 39.53 -15.96
C LEU A 111 14.38 40.97 -16.48
N THR A 112 13.69 41.29 -17.59
CA THR A 112 13.76 42.62 -18.22
C THR A 112 13.10 43.72 -17.39
N GLN A 113 12.25 43.35 -16.42
CA GLN A 113 11.58 44.27 -15.52
C GLN A 113 12.37 44.58 -14.24
N LEU A 114 13.56 43.99 -14.06
CA LEU A 114 14.39 44.22 -12.87
C LEU A 114 15.33 45.42 -13.06
N THR A 115 15.49 46.20 -12.00
CA THR A 115 16.51 47.24 -11.90
C THR A 115 17.92 46.64 -11.72
N ASP A 116 18.96 47.43 -11.96
CA ASP A 116 20.35 47.01 -11.78
C ASP A 116 20.66 46.53 -10.35
N GLU A 117 20.06 47.17 -9.34
CA GLU A 117 20.24 46.77 -7.95
C GLU A 117 19.54 45.44 -7.64
N GLU A 118 18.34 45.22 -8.17
CA GLU A 118 17.62 43.95 -8.06
C GLU A 118 18.34 42.81 -8.78
N LEU A 119 18.93 43.08 -9.95
CA LEU A 119 19.77 42.12 -10.67
C LEU A 119 21.02 41.73 -9.87
N LYS A 120 21.65 42.70 -9.21
CA LYS A 120 22.81 42.47 -8.34
C LYS A 120 22.45 41.63 -7.12
N GLN A 121 21.30 41.89 -6.50
CA GLN A 121 20.77 41.09 -5.40
C GLN A 121 20.44 39.67 -5.84
N LEU A 122 19.74 39.51 -6.98
CA LEU A 122 19.42 38.21 -7.57
C LEU A 122 20.67 37.39 -7.84
N ARG A 123 21.71 38.01 -8.40
CA ARG A 123 23.00 37.34 -8.65
C ARG A 123 23.66 36.89 -7.35
N ALA A 124 23.70 37.73 -6.33
CA ALA A 124 24.26 37.38 -5.03
C ALA A 124 23.52 36.20 -4.36
N ILE A 125 22.19 36.15 -4.53
CA ILE A 125 21.37 35.02 -4.05
C ILE A 125 21.67 33.76 -4.87
N ALA A 126 21.69 33.85 -6.20
CA ALA A 126 21.96 32.73 -7.10
C ALA A 126 23.35 32.11 -6.87
N ASP A 127 24.36 32.94 -6.61
CA ASP A 127 25.72 32.47 -6.30
C ASP A 127 25.77 31.73 -4.95
N LYS A 128 24.98 32.17 -3.96
CA LYS A 128 24.87 31.49 -2.65
C LYS A 128 24.11 30.16 -2.72
N THR A 129 23.24 29.98 -3.70
CA THR A 129 22.41 28.76 -3.85
C THR A 129 23.03 27.71 -4.76
N LYS A 130 24.20 27.98 -5.37
CA LYS A 130 24.93 26.96 -6.13
C LYS A 130 25.17 25.75 -5.23
N PRO A 131 24.92 24.52 -5.71
CA PRO A 131 25.25 23.33 -4.95
C PRO A 131 26.75 23.37 -4.63
N ARG A 132 27.10 23.23 -3.35
CA ARG A 132 28.49 22.91 -2.99
C ARG A 132 28.83 21.63 -3.74
N GLY A 133 29.89 21.65 -4.54
CA GLY A 133 30.38 20.45 -5.22
C GLY A 133 30.42 19.30 -4.21
N ARG A 134 29.76 18.19 -4.54
CA ARG A 134 29.99 16.95 -3.82
C ARG A 134 31.34 16.45 -4.27
N ASP A 135 32.30 16.40 -3.35
CA ASP A 135 33.44 15.47 -3.46
C ASP A 135 32.90 14.03 -3.49
#